data_AF-K3WQR1-F1
#
_entry.id   AF-K3WQR1-F1
#
_cell.length_a   1.000
_cell.length_b   1.000
_cell.length_c   1.000
_cell.angle_alpha   90.00
_cell.angle_beta   90.00
_cell.angle_gamma   90.00
#
_symmetry.space_group_name_H-M   'P 1'
#
loop_
_entity.id
_entity.type
_entity.pdbx_description
1 polymer ?
#
loop_
_entity_poly.entity_id
_entity_poly.type
_entity_poly.pdbx_seq_one_letter_code
_entity_poly.pdbx_strand_id
1 'polypeptide(L)' 'MIWAAVKMNVAKENTTFSLIEVEQLTRKHIRNIDSAEWTKCVQHCIKVEDEYYDASDDIPFDG' A
#
# COMPACT_ATOMS: atom_id res chain seq x y z
N MET A 1 -0.40 1.38 -0.05
CA MET A 1 0.25 0.23 0.60
C MET A 1 0.68 -0.85 -0.38
N ILE A 2 -0.22 -1.38 -1.22
CA ILE A 2 0.06 -2.44 -2.20
C ILE A 2 1.28 -2.12 -3.08
N TRP A 3 1.32 -0.93 -3.68
CA TRP A 3 2.44 -0.52 -4.52
C TRP A 3 3.78 -0.45 -3.78
N ALA A 4 3.77 -0.08 -2.49
CA ALA A 4 4.97 -0.08 -1.67
C ALA A 4 5.47 -1.53 -1.42
N ALA A 5 4.56 -2.46 -1.16
CA ALA A 5 4.88 -3.88 -1.00
C ALA A 5 5.44 -4.49 -2.30
N VAL A 6 4.80 -4.21 -3.44
CA VAL A 6 5.28 -4.66 -4.77
C VAL A 6 6.68 -4.14 -5.05
N LYS A 7 6.94 -2.84 -4.84
CA LYS A 7 8.29 -2.28 -5.01
C LYS A 7 9.30 -2.91 -4.08
N MET A 8 8.95 -3.14 -2.81
CA MET A 8 9.86 -3.75 -1.84
C MET A 8 10.23 -5.18 -2.25
N ASN A 9 9.28 -5.96 -2.73
CA ASN A 9 9.57 -7.32 -3.17
C ASN A 9 10.36 -7.34 -4.48
N VAL A 10 10.01 -6.50 -5.46
CA VAL A 10 10.78 -6.37 -6.70
C VAL A 10 12.22 -5.94 -6.40
N ALA A 11 12.44 -5.02 -5.47
CA ALA A 11 13.79 -4.61 -5.06
C ALA A 11 14.58 -5.74 -4.36
N LYS A 12 13.91 -6.67 -3.67
CA LYS A 12 14.56 -7.82 -3.04
C LYS A 12 14.87 -8.94 -4.03
N GLU A 13 13.98 -9.18 -5.00
CA GLU A 13 14.07 -10.31 -5.92
C GLU A 13 14.82 -9.97 -7.22
N ASN A 14 14.89 -8.70 -7.61
CA ASN A 14 15.64 -8.27 -8.79
C ASN A 14 17.15 -8.30 -8.52
N THR A 15 17.78 -9.39 -8.91
CA THR A 15 19.24 -9.61 -8.75
C THR A 15 20.03 -9.27 -10.00
N THR A 16 19.36 -9.17 -11.16
CA THR A 16 19.99 -8.93 -12.46
C THR A 16 19.97 -7.46 -12.89
N PHE A 17 19.23 -6.61 -12.17
CA PHE A 17 18.99 -5.20 -12.50
C PHE A 17 18.38 -4.99 -13.91
N SER A 18 17.77 -6.03 -14.48
CA SER A 18 17.14 -5.99 -15.79
C SER A 18 15.71 -5.48 -15.72
N LEU A 19 15.34 -4.59 -16.64
CA LEU A 19 13.96 -4.08 -16.77
C LEU A 19 12.96 -5.19 -17.08
N ILE A 20 13.38 -6.23 -17.81
CA ILE A 20 12.51 -7.37 -18.16
C ILE A 20 12.15 -8.15 -16.89
N GLU A 21 13.12 -8.37 -15.99
CA GLU A 21 12.89 -9.09 -14.74
C GLU A 21 12.03 -8.28 -13.78
N VAL A 22 12.25 -6.96 -13.71
CA VAL A 22 11.38 -6.02 -12.98
C VAL A 22 9.94 -6.15 -13.45
N GLU A 23 9.70 -6.17 -14.76
CA GLU A 23 8.34 -6.30 -15.30
C GLU A 23 7.71 -7.63 -14.90
N GLN A 24 8.44 -8.74 -15.04
CA GLN A 24 7.96 -10.08 -14.71
C GLN A 24 7.62 -10.22 -13.23
N LEU A 25 8.52 -9.78 -12.34
CA LEU A 25 8.33 -9.81 -10.88
C LEU A 25 7.16 -8.92 -10.46
N THR A 26 7.04 -7.73 -11.05
CA THR A 26 5.92 -6.82 -10.79
C THR A 26 4.59 -7.45 -11.17
N ARG A 27 4.48 -8.01 -12.39
CA ARG A 27 3.26 -8.70 -12.85
C ARG A 27 2.92 -9.91 -12.00
N LYS A 28 3.93 -10.71 -11.62
CA LYS A 28 3.76 -11.88 -10.76
C LYS A 28 3.20 -11.48 -9.40
N HIS A 29 3.78 -10.48 -8.76
CA HIS A 29 3.30 -10.04 -7.46
C HIS A 29 1.92 -9.45 -7.51
N ILE A 30 1.61 -8.58 -8.47
CA ILE A 30 0.28 -7.99 -8.62
C ILE A 30 -0.79 -9.07 -8.80
N ARG A 31 -0.50 -10.12 -9.59
CA ARG A 31 -1.44 -11.24 -9.81
C ARG A 31 -1.64 -12.11 -8.58
N ASN A 32 -0.65 -12.18 -7.69
CA ASN A 32 -0.72 -12.98 -6.46
C ASN A 32 -1.35 -12.24 -5.28
N ILE A 33 -1.78 -10.99 -5.46
CA ILE A 33 -2.47 -10.26 -4.41
C ILE A 33 -3.89 -10.79 -4.28
N ASP A 34 -4.17 -11.41 -3.15
CA ASP A 34 -5.50 -11.91 -2.83
C ASP A 34 -6.41 -10.77 -2.32
N SER A 35 -7.72 -10.99 -2.46
CA SER A 35 -8.81 -10.18 -1.91
C SER A 35 -8.58 -9.75 -0.46
N ALA A 36 -8.04 -10.63 0.39
CA ALA A 36 -7.76 -10.32 1.78
C ALA A 36 -6.75 -9.16 1.96
N GLU A 37 -5.74 -9.07 1.10
CA GLU A 37 -4.77 -7.96 1.15
C GLU A 37 -5.38 -6.65 0.67
N TRP A 38 -6.30 -6.70 -0.29
CA TRP A 38 -7.09 -5.54 -0.68
C TRP A 38 -8.00 -5.07 0.46
N THR A 39 -8.67 -6.00 1.16
CA THR A 39 -9.50 -5.69 2.32
C THR A 39 -8.70 -5.01 3.43
N LYS A 40 -7.49 -5.49 3.74
CA LYS A 40 -6.60 -4.83 4.71
C LYS A 40 -6.26 -3.40 4.32
N CYS A 41 -6.02 -3.15 3.03
CA CYS A 41 -5.73 -1.79 2.56
C CYS A 41 -6.94 -0.86 2.74
N VAL A 42 -8.15 -1.34 2.44
CA VAL A 42 -9.38 -0.56 2.65
C VAL A 42 -9.59 -0.27 4.13
N GLN A 43 -9.44 -1.28 5.00
CA GLN A 43 -9.55 -1.12 6.45
C GLN A 43 -8.52 -0.12 7.00
N HIS A 44 -7.29 -0.14 6.48
CA HIS A 44 -6.28 0.82 6.87
C HIS A 44 -6.67 2.25 6.48
N CYS A 45 -7.20 2.46 5.27
CA CYS A 45 -7.67 3.79 4.86
C CYS A 45 -8.79 4.30 5.77
N ILE A 46 -9.79 3.46 6.08
CA ILE A 46 -10.89 3.81 6.99
C ILE A 46 -10.34 4.22 8.35
N LYS A 47 -9.44 3.42 8.92
CA LYS A 47 -8.83 3.73 10.21
C LYS A 47 -8.10 5.09 10.20
N VAL A 48 -7.31 5.35 9.16
CA VAL A 48 -6.57 6.62 9.03
C VAL A 48 -7.53 7.79 8.89
N GLU A 49 -8.62 7.62 8.15
CA GLU A 49 -9.66 8.63 8.00
C GLU A 49 -10.37 8.92 9.33
N ASP A 50 -10.75 7.88 10.09
CA ASP A 50 -11.32 8.02 11.43
C ASP A 50 -10.36 8.78 12.38
N GLU A 51 -9.05 8.46 12.35
CA GLU A 51 -8.03 9.17 13.13
C GLU A 51 -7.96 10.68 12.78
N TYR A 52 -8.15 11.03 11.50
CA TYR A 52 -8.21 12.44 11.09
C TYR A 52 -9.48 13.13 11.56
N TYR A 53 -10.62 12.45 11.53
CA TYR A 53 -11.89 13.00 12.04
C TYR A 53 -11.82 13.25 13.54
N ASP A 54 -11.38 12.27 14.33
CA ASP A 54 -11.22 12.40 15.78
C ASP A 54 -10.26 13.55 16.12
N ALA A 55 -9.14 13.65 15.42
CA ALA A 55 -8.18 14.74 15.62
C ALA A 55 -8.73 16.12 15.21
N SER A 56 -9.71 16.19 14.31
CA SER A 56 -10.34 17.44 13.89
C SER A 56 -11.39 17.94 14.89
N ASP A 57 -12.05 17.03 15.62
CA ASP A 57 -13.00 17.37 16.68
C ASP A 57 -12.30 17.99 17.90
N ASP A 58 -11.02 17.69 18.11
CA ASP A 58 -10.16 18.26 19.16
C ASP A 58 -9.61 19.66 18.81
N ILE A 59 -9.87 20.19 17.61
CA ILE A 59 -9.42 21.53 17.22
C ILE A 59 -10.45 22.55 17.71
N PRO A 60 -10.12 23.42 18.68
CA PRO A 60 -11.06 24.44 19.14
C PRO A 60 -11.42 25.36 17.97
N PHE A 61 -12.72 25.51 17.73
CA PHE A 61 -13.25 26.48 16.79
C PHE A 61 -12.90 27.89 17.30
N ASP A 62 -11.90 28.52 16.70
CA ASP A 62 -11.55 29.92 16.95
C ASP A 62 -12.54 30.79 16.17
N GLY A 63 -13.74 30.95 16.75
CA GLY A 63 -14.84 31.77 16.25
C GLY A 63 -14.84 33.17 16.85
#